data_AF-A0A937ER32-F1
#
_entry.id   AF-A0A937ER32-F1
#
_cell.length_a   1.000
_cell.length_b   1.000
_cell.length_c   1.000
_cell.angle_alpha   90.00
_cell.angle_beta   90.00
_cell.angle_gamma   90.00
#
_symmetry.space_group_name_H-M   'P 1'
#
loop_
_entity.id
_entity.type
_entity.pdbx_description
1 polymer ?
#
loop_
_entity_poly.entity_id
_entity_poly.type
_entity_poly.pdbx_seq_one_letter_code
_entity_poly.pdbx_strand_id
1 'polypeptide(L)'
;MSQVVEEKLGYYFFDKRLLIRALTRKAYALEQPQPCEHQEAYVMLGNAIVTMVLTECLVRAGYQTGAELSVKKLELELERETVLSQVSTTIGLGYLIKLSAAERQQRVEEQPQVLVETLEAAIAAIYFDGGFMAARQAVQRLFRTVLPDV
;
A
#
# COMPACT_ATOMS: atom_id res chain seq x y z
N MET A 1 -8.62 4.77 16.38
CA MET A 1 -7.60 3.89 15.76
C MET A 1 -7.53 4.03 14.24
N SER A 2 -8.65 4.11 13.49
CA SER A 2 -8.56 4.33 12.02
C SER A 2 -8.02 5.71 11.63
N GLN A 3 -8.39 6.77 12.38
CA GLN A 3 -8.08 8.16 12.02
C GLN A 3 -6.59 8.47 11.78
N VAL A 4 -5.67 7.86 12.53
CA VAL A 4 -4.22 8.14 12.36
C VAL A 4 -3.72 7.61 11.03
N VAL A 5 -4.14 6.41 10.62
CA VAL A 5 -3.78 5.87 9.31
C VAL A 5 -4.46 6.65 8.20
N GLU A 6 -5.72 7.00 8.36
CA GLU A 6 -6.47 7.80 7.38
C GLU A 6 -5.82 9.17 7.14
N GLU A 7 -5.40 9.86 8.20
CA GLU A 7 -4.71 11.14 8.13
C GLU A 7 -3.36 11.01 7.41
N LYS A 8 -2.60 9.95 7.70
CA LYS A 8 -1.29 9.73 7.09
C LYS A 8 -1.37 9.29 5.63
N LEU A 9 -2.35 8.44 5.30
CA LEU A 9 -2.72 8.11 3.92
C LEU A 9 -3.26 9.33 3.16
N GLY A 10 -3.74 10.35 3.88
CA GLY A 10 -4.37 11.52 3.28
C GLY A 10 -5.76 11.21 2.73
N TYR A 11 -6.43 10.19 3.26
CA TYR A 11 -7.73 9.71 2.79
C TYR A 11 -8.59 9.23 3.95
N TYR A 12 -9.81 9.76 4.05
CA TYR A 12 -10.80 9.33 5.03
C TYR A 12 -11.83 8.44 4.35
N PHE A 13 -11.93 7.19 4.82
CA PHE A 13 -12.82 6.19 4.22
C PHE A 13 -14.28 6.49 4.56
N PHE A 14 -15.13 6.44 3.53
CA PHE A 14 -16.58 6.37 3.69
C PHE A 14 -16.97 4.98 4.19
N ASP A 15 -16.50 3.91 3.52
CA ASP A 15 -16.69 2.54 3.97
C ASP A 15 -15.44 1.99 4.69
N LYS A 16 -15.48 2.01 6.03
CA LYS A 16 -14.38 1.48 6.87
C LYS A 16 -14.12 -0.01 6.67
N ARG A 17 -15.07 -0.77 6.12
CA ARG A 17 -14.90 -2.22 5.89
C ARG A 17 -13.80 -2.49 4.86
N LEU A 18 -13.62 -1.59 3.90
CA LEU A 18 -12.55 -1.67 2.89
C LEU A 18 -11.17 -1.59 3.54
N LEU A 19 -10.98 -0.63 4.46
CA LEU A 19 -9.75 -0.51 5.23
C LEU A 19 -9.54 -1.72 6.16
N ILE A 20 -10.60 -2.21 6.81
CA ILE A 20 -10.51 -3.40 7.66
C ILE A 20 -10.03 -4.62 6.84
N ARG A 21 -10.59 -4.83 5.65
CA ARG A 21 -10.15 -5.89 4.73
C ARG A 21 -8.69 -5.74 4.34
N ALA A 22 -8.27 -4.51 4.01
CA ALA A 22 -6.88 -4.19 3.68
C ALA A 22 -5.90 -4.46 4.83
N LEU A 23 -6.35 -4.38 6.08
CA LEU A 23 -5.54 -4.67 7.27
C LEU A 23 -5.63 -6.14 7.71
N THR A 24 -6.36 -6.99 6.98
CA THR A 24 -6.61 -8.38 7.39
C THR A 24 -5.77 -9.35 6.57
N ARG A 25 -4.78 -10.00 7.20
CA ARG A 25 -3.98 -11.05 6.55
C ARG A 25 -4.78 -12.33 6.35
N LYS A 26 -4.40 -13.09 5.32
CA LYS A 26 -5.03 -14.35 4.95
C LYS A 26 -5.02 -15.37 6.09
N ALA A 27 -3.86 -15.54 6.74
CA ALA A 27 -3.74 -16.50 7.83
C ALA A 27 -4.69 -16.16 8.99
N TYR A 28 -4.78 -14.89 9.39
CA TYR A 28 -5.76 -14.44 10.39
C TYR A 28 -7.20 -14.75 9.97
N ALA A 29 -7.56 -14.46 8.71
CA ALA A 29 -8.90 -14.65 8.20
C ALA A 29 -9.33 -16.13 8.21
N LEU A 30 -8.40 -17.04 7.97
CA LEU A 30 -8.62 -18.48 7.98
C LEU A 30 -8.71 -19.06 9.41
N GLU A 31 -8.14 -18.40 10.42
CA GLU A 31 -8.26 -18.80 11.83
C GLU A 31 -9.62 -18.41 12.46
N GLN A 32 -10.40 -17.55 11.81
CA GLN A 32 -11.68 -17.12 12.36
C GLN A 32 -12.73 -18.23 12.29
N PRO A 33 -13.65 -18.32 13.28
CA PRO A 33 -14.75 -19.29 13.26
C PRO A 33 -15.62 -19.21 12.00
N GLN A 34 -15.71 -18.01 11.42
CA GLN A 34 -16.27 -17.78 10.11
C GLN A 34 -15.21 -17.05 9.27
N PRO A 35 -14.76 -17.64 8.14
CA PRO A 35 -13.79 -17.00 7.27
C PRO A 35 -14.25 -15.60 6.86
N CYS A 36 -13.37 -14.61 7.00
CA CYS A 36 -13.64 -13.23 6.62
C CYS A 36 -12.82 -12.81 5.40
N GLU A 37 -13.20 -11.69 4.79
CA GLU A 37 -12.45 -11.15 3.66
C GLU A 37 -11.05 -10.68 4.09
N HIS A 38 -10.06 -10.89 3.23
CA HIS A 38 -8.66 -10.57 3.50
C HIS A 38 -8.01 -9.76 2.37
N GLN A 39 -6.79 -9.31 2.63
CA GLN A 39 -6.07 -8.33 1.81
C GLN A 39 -5.48 -8.88 0.50
N GLU A 40 -5.30 -10.19 0.31
CA GLU A 40 -4.56 -10.78 -0.84
C GLU A 40 -4.95 -10.20 -2.23
N ALA A 41 -6.25 -10.10 -2.54
CA ALA A 41 -6.70 -9.48 -3.79
C ALA A 41 -6.44 -7.97 -3.85
N TYR A 42 -6.51 -7.29 -2.70
CA TYR A 42 -6.22 -5.86 -2.57
C TYR A 42 -4.72 -5.58 -2.73
N VAL A 43 -3.85 -6.46 -2.23
CA VAL A 43 -2.39 -6.37 -2.44
C VAL A 43 -2.10 -6.35 -3.94
N MET A 44 -2.64 -7.32 -4.68
CA MET A 44 -2.40 -7.42 -6.12
C MET A 44 -2.89 -6.18 -6.88
N LEU A 45 -4.10 -5.70 -6.59
CA LEU A 45 -4.63 -4.49 -7.23
C LEU A 45 -3.86 -3.23 -6.82
N GLY A 46 -3.51 -3.10 -5.55
CA GLY A 46 -2.77 -1.97 -5.00
C GLY A 46 -1.40 -1.82 -5.63
N ASN A 47 -0.66 -2.93 -5.73
CA ASN A 47 0.61 -3.00 -6.45
C ASN A 47 0.48 -2.52 -7.91
N ALA A 48 -0.57 -2.94 -8.62
CA ALA A 48 -0.82 -2.51 -9.99
C ALA A 48 -1.10 -1.00 -10.07
N ILE A 49 -1.88 -0.44 -9.14
CA ILE A 49 -2.16 1.00 -9.06
C ILE A 49 -0.88 1.79 -8.79
N VAL A 50 -0.08 1.37 -7.80
CA VAL A 50 1.20 2.03 -7.46
C VAL A 50 2.11 2.03 -8.69
N THR A 51 2.30 0.88 -9.32
CA THR A 51 3.17 0.73 -10.50
C THR A 51 2.71 1.63 -11.64
N MET A 52 1.40 1.69 -11.90
CA MET A 52 0.82 2.53 -12.95
C MET A 52 1.05 4.02 -12.68
N VAL A 53 0.77 4.50 -11.46
CA VAL A 53 0.94 5.90 -11.08
C VAL A 53 2.41 6.32 -11.14
N LEU A 54 3.31 5.49 -10.64
CA LEU A 54 4.75 5.75 -10.71
C LEU A 54 5.24 5.82 -12.16
N THR A 55 4.77 4.90 -13.02
CA THR A 55 5.09 4.91 -14.45
C THR A 55 4.54 6.16 -15.13
N GLU A 56 3.31 6.58 -14.81
CA GLU A 56 2.72 7.83 -15.29
C GLU A 56 3.58 9.04 -14.93
N CYS A 57 4.06 9.11 -13.67
CA CYS A 57 4.93 10.18 -13.22
C CYS A 57 6.25 10.23 -14.01
N LEU A 58 6.86 9.08 -14.31
CA LEU A 58 8.07 9.03 -15.14
C LEU A 58 7.79 9.54 -16.56
N VAL A 59 6.72 9.08 -17.20
CA VAL A 59 6.37 9.54 -18.55
C VAL A 59 6.15 11.05 -18.57
N ARG A 60 5.48 11.60 -17.56
CA ARG A 60 5.28 13.06 -17.42
C ARG A 60 6.56 13.83 -17.15
N ALA A 61 7.54 13.23 -16.47
CA ALA A 61 8.85 13.80 -16.23
C ALA A 61 9.76 13.81 -17.48
N GLY A 62 9.29 13.26 -18.61
CA GLY A 62 9.99 13.32 -19.90
C GLY A 62 10.73 12.05 -20.30
N TYR A 63 10.58 10.94 -19.57
CA TYR A 63 11.12 9.63 -19.99
C TYR A 63 10.22 9.04 -21.09
N GLN A 64 10.71 9.02 -22.33
CA GLN A 64 9.89 8.69 -23.51
C GLN A 64 10.22 7.34 -24.13
N THR A 65 11.39 6.78 -23.86
CA THR A 65 11.79 5.48 -24.43
C THR A 65 11.53 4.33 -23.46
N GLY A 66 11.23 3.15 -24.02
CA GLY A 66 11.06 1.94 -23.21
C GLY A 66 12.32 1.55 -22.42
N ALA A 67 13.51 1.88 -22.93
CA ALA A 67 14.79 1.63 -22.25
C ALA A 67 14.95 2.50 -21.00
N GLU A 68 14.72 3.81 -21.12
CA GLU A 68 14.76 4.75 -19.98
C GLU A 68 13.73 4.40 -18.92
N LEU A 69 12.49 4.10 -19.34
CA LEU A 69 11.42 3.71 -18.43
C LEU A 69 11.74 2.40 -17.70
N SER A 70 12.37 1.44 -18.36
CA SER A 70 12.76 0.17 -17.73
C SER A 70 13.83 0.37 -16.65
N VAL A 71 14.83 1.21 -16.90
CA VAL A 71 15.87 1.55 -15.92
C VAL A 71 15.25 2.28 -14.73
N LYS A 72 14.47 3.33 -14.98
CA LYS A 72 13.83 4.12 -13.92
C LYS A 72 12.83 3.30 -13.11
N LYS A 73 12.12 2.38 -13.76
CA LYS A 73 11.20 1.47 -13.07
C LYS A 73 11.95 0.55 -12.10
N LEU A 74 13.09 0.00 -12.49
CA LEU A 74 13.92 -0.83 -11.60
C LEU A 74 14.44 -0.03 -10.39
N GLU A 75 14.89 1.21 -10.63
CA GLU A 75 15.29 2.12 -9.54
C GLU A 75 14.13 2.37 -8.57
N LEU A 76 12.94 2.67 -9.10
CA LEU A 76 11.75 2.87 -8.29
C LEU A 76 11.32 1.60 -7.54
N GLU A 77 11.45 0.41 -8.12
CA GLU A 77 11.14 -0.85 -7.43
C GLU A 77 12.05 -1.10 -6.23
N LEU A 78 13.35 -0.77 -6.34
CA LEU A 78 14.29 -0.84 -5.21
C LEU A 78 13.97 0.18 -4.12
N GLU A 79 13.62 1.40 -4.52
CA GLU A 79 13.23 2.45 -3.57
C GLU A 79 11.85 2.20 -2.96
N ARG A 80 10.96 1.51 -3.68
CA ARG A 80 9.59 1.24 -3.26
C ARG A 80 9.50 0.53 -1.93
N GLU A 81 10.27 -0.55 -1.77
CA GLU A 81 10.29 -1.29 -0.51
C GLU A 81 10.78 -0.41 0.64
N THR A 82 11.82 0.39 0.39
CA THR A 82 12.39 1.32 1.37
C THR A 82 11.38 2.39 1.78
N VAL A 83 10.76 3.07 0.82
CA VAL A 83 9.78 4.13 1.05
C VAL A 83 8.56 3.59 1.76
N LEU A 84 7.96 2.52 1.25
CA LEU A 84 6.73 1.98 1.80
C LEU A 84 6.95 1.37 3.19
N SER A 85 8.09 0.72 3.45
CA SER A 85 8.44 0.23 4.78
C SER A 85 8.64 1.39 5.77
N GLN A 86 9.37 2.44 5.39
CA GLN A 86 9.58 3.63 6.23
C GLN A 86 8.27 4.34 6.54
N VAL A 87 7.41 4.53 5.54
CA VAL A 87 6.10 5.15 5.74
C VAL A 87 5.24 4.27 6.64
N SER A 88 5.13 2.98 6.34
CA SER A 88 4.31 2.05 7.14
C SER A 88 4.75 2.00 8.61
N THR A 89 6.05 2.04 8.86
CA THR A 89 6.61 2.13 10.21
C THR A 89 6.25 3.46 10.87
N THR A 90 6.41 4.58 10.17
CA THR A 90 6.13 5.93 10.68
C THR A 90 4.67 6.13 11.04
N ILE A 91 3.75 5.49 10.31
CA ILE A 91 2.31 5.61 10.53
C ILE A 91 1.79 4.55 11.52
N GLY A 92 2.66 3.66 12.01
CA GLY A 92 2.29 2.58 12.92
C GLY A 92 1.38 1.53 12.29
N LEU A 93 1.49 1.30 10.97
CA LEU A 93 0.62 0.41 10.21
C LEU A 93 0.64 -1.01 10.76
N GLY A 94 1.83 -1.49 11.16
CA GLY A 94 2.05 -2.82 11.73
C GLY A 94 1.13 -3.14 12.91
N TYR A 95 0.89 -2.17 13.79
CA TYR A 95 0.05 -2.34 14.99
C TYR A 95 -1.44 -2.55 14.68
N LEU A 96 -1.86 -2.27 13.45
CA LEU A 96 -3.25 -2.36 13.02
C LEU A 96 -3.53 -3.61 12.18
N ILE A 97 -2.48 -4.35 11.80
CA ILE A 97 -2.61 -5.55 10.99
C ILE A 97 -3.24 -6.65 11.85
N LYS A 98 -4.28 -7.28 11.33
CA LYS A 98 -4.85 -8.48 11.93
C LYS A 98 -4.02 -9.68 11.49
N LEU A 99 -3.34 -10.26 12.47
CA LEU A 99 -2.38 -11.35 12.31
C LEU A 99 -2.88 -12.62 13.00
N SER A 100 -2.54 -13.75 12.40
CA SER A 100 -2.75 -15.06 13.02
C SER A 100 -1.94 -15.19 14.32
N ALA A 101 -2.27 -16.17 15.15
CA ALA A 101 -1.49 -16.43 16.38
C ALA A 101 -0.01 -16.70 16.06
N ALA A 102 0.25 -17.49 15.01
CA ALA A 102 1.59 -17.82 14.55
C ALA A 102 2.34 -16.59 13.98
N GLU A 103 1.66 -15.77 13.18
CA GLU A 103 2.22 -14.54 12.60
C GLU A 103 2.60 -13.54 13.70
N ARG A 104 1.77 -13.37 14.72
CA ARG A 104 2.07 -12.52 15.88
C ARG A 104 3.28 -13.03 16.67
N GLN A 105 3.44 -14.34 16.81
CA GLN A 105 4.61 -14.92 17.47
C GLN A 105 5.90 -14.67 16.68
N GLN A 106 5.80 -14.65 15.35
CA GLN A 106 6.91 -14.37 14.42
C GLN A 106 7.18 -12.87 14.22
N ARG A 107 6.33 -12.00 14.79
CA ARG A 107 6.40 -10.53 14.64
C ARG A 107 6.44 -10.08 13.19
N VAL A 108 5.61 -10.69 12.35
CA VAL A 108 5.59 -10.38 10.91
C VAL A 108 5.19 -8.93 10.64
N GLU A 109 4.48 -8.28 11.56
CA GLU A 109 4.14 -6.84 11.50
C GLU A 109 5.36 -5.91 11.53
N GLU A 110 6.54 -6.41 11.91
CA GLU A 110 7.81 -5.68 11.86
C GLU A 110 8.56 -5.91 10.54
N GLN A 111 8.11 -6.85 9.70
CA GLN A 111 8.80 -7.20 8.46
C GLN A 111 8.46 -6.20 7.34
N PRO A 112 9.47 -5.64 6.63
CA PRO A 112 9.27 -4.68 5.56
C PRO A 112 8.27 -5.16 4.50
N GLN A 113 8.38 -6.42 4.06
CA GLN A 113 7.49 -7.00 3.06
C GLN A 113 6.02 -6.97 3.50
N VAL A 114 5.72 -7.34 4.75
CA VAL A 114 4.34 -7.36 5.27
C VAL A 114 3.76 -5.95 5.35
N LEU A 115 4.57 -4.99 5.79
CA LEU A 115 4.19 -3.58 5.84
C LEU A 115 3.88 -3.02 4.44
N VAL A 116 4.75 -3.31 3.47
CA VAL A 116 4.59 -2.93 2.06
C VAL A 116 3.30 -3.52 1.48
N GLU A 117 3.09 -4.83 1.61
CA GLU A 117 1.89 -5.52 1.13
C GLU A 117 0.61 -4.88 1.72
N THR A 118 0.59 -4.64 3.03
CA THR A 118 -0.59 -4.04 3.68
C THR A 118 -0.82 -2.59 3.23
N LEU A 119 0.25 -1.82 2.98
CA LEU A 119 0.10 -0.46 2.44
C LEU A 119 -0.42 -0.48 0.99
N GLU A 120 0.03 -1.42 0.16
CA GLU A 120 -0.54 -1.66 -1.18
C GLU A 120 -2.03 -2.02 -1.08
N ALA A 121 -2.39 -2.91 -0.16
CA ALA A 121 -3.79 -3.26 0.07
C ALA A 121 -4.64 -2.05 0.50
N ALA A 122 -4.08 -1.15 1.31
CA ALA A 122 -4.76 0.09 1.70
C ALA A 122 -4.99 1.01 0.50
N ILE A 123 -4.06 1.07 -0.46
CA ILE A 123 -4.23 1.83 -1.70
C ILE A 123 -5.37 1.27 -2.55
N ALA A 124 -5.49 -0.07 -2.66
CA ALA A 124 -6.64 -0.69 -3.30
C ALA A 124 -7.96 -0.39 -2.58
N ALA A 125 -7.95 -0.35 -1.24
CA ALA A 125 -9.14 0.05 -0.47
C ALA A 125 -9.55 1.50 -0.79
N ILE A 126 -8.60 2.44 -0.89
CA ILE A 126 -8.87 3.83 -1.31
C ILE A 126 -9.48 3.85 -2.71
N TYR A 127 -8.96 3.03 -3.64
CA TYR A 127 -9.51 2.93 -4.98
C TYR A 127 -10.97 2.46 -4.98
N PHE A 128 -11.33 1.45 -4.17
CA PHE A 128 -12.71 0.98 -4.08
C PHE A 128 -13.65 2.00 -3.42
N ASP A 129 -13.15 2.80 -2.49
CA ASP A 129 -13.95 3.78 -1.74
C ASP A 129 -14.13 5.11 -2.50
N GLY A 130 -13.03 5.65 -3.05
CA GLY A 130 -12.96 7.00 -3.62
C GLY A 130 -12.53 7.06 -5.08
N GLY A 131 -12.33 5.90 -5.73
CA GLY A 131 -11.93 5.80 -7.13
C GLY A 131 -10.45 6.06 -7.39
N PHE A 132 -10.07 6.00 -8.68
CA PHE A 132 -8.68 6.08 -9.11
C PHE A 132 -8.00 7.41 -8.75
N MET A 133 -8.71 8.54 -8.82
CA MET A 133 -8.12 9.85 -8.48
C MET A 133 -7.69 9.93 -7.00
N ALA A 134 -8.50 9.39 -6.08
CA ALA A 134 -8.15 9.33 -4.67
C ALA A 134 -6.92 8.44 -4.43
N ALA A 135 -6.90 7.25 -5.04
CA ALA A 135 -5.76 6.34 -4.94
C ALA A 135 -4.47 6.96 -5.52
N ARG A 136 -4.56 7.65 -6.66
CA ARG A 136 -3.45 8.36 -7.28
C ARG A 136 -2.87 9.43 -6.37
N GLN A 137 -3.72 10.25 -5.75
CA GLN A 137 -3.27 11.29 -4.81
C GLN A 137 -2.57 10.68 -3.59
N ALA A 138 -3.09 9.58 -3.05
CA ALA A 138 -2.45 8.86 -1.95
C ALA A 138 -1.05 8.36 -2.37
N VAL A 139 -0.92 7.71 -3.53
CA VAL A 139 0.38 7.25 -4.05
C VAL A 139 1.35 8.42 -4.21
N GLN A 140 0.94 9.51 -4.88
CA GLN A 140 1.81 10.67 -5.08
C GLN A 140 2.27 11.29 -3.75
N ARG A 141 1.42 11.30 -2.73
CA ARG A 141 1.77 11.76 -1.38
C ARG A 141 2.81 10.85 -0.72
N LEU A 142 2.64 9.54 -0.81
CA LEU A 142 3.54 8.54 -0.22
C LEU A 142 4.94 8.59 -0.85
N PHE A 143 5.02 8.80 -2.16
CA PHE A 143 6.27 8.80 -2.92
C PHE A 143 6.83 10.20 -3.20
N ARG A 144 6.32 11.24 -2.53
CA ARG A 144 6.70 12.64 -2.81
C ARG A 144 8.21 12.90 -2.67
N THR A 145 8.90 12.18 -1.79
CA THR A 145 10.34 12.35 -1.57
C THR A 145 11.20 11.66 -2.63
N VAL A 146 10.62 10.80 -3.46
CA VAL A 146 11.30 9.97 -4.45
C VAL A 146 10.94 10.36 -5.88
N LEU A 147 9.70 10.77 -6.08
CA LEU A 147 9.26 11.26 -7.38
C LEU A 147 9.97 12.59 -7.70
N PRO A 148 10.43 12.79 -8.95
CA PRO A 148 10.94 14.08 -9.38
C PRO A 148 9.87 15.16 -9.20
N ASP A 149 10.27 16.40 -8.89
CA ASP A 149 9.37 17.54 -8.92
C ASP A 149 8.88 17.71 -10.38
N VAL A 150 7.59 17.42 -10.61
CA VAL A 150 6.91 17.62 -11.90
C VAL A 150 5.97 18.80 -11.80
#